data_AF-A0A496UVX3-F1
#
_entry.id   AF-A0A496UVX3-F1
#
_cell.length_a   1.000
_cell.length_b   1.000
_cell.length_c   1.000
_cell.angle_alpha   90.00
_cell.angle_beta   90.00
_cell.angle_gamma   90.00
#
_symmetry.space_group_name_H-M   'P 1'
#
loop_
_entity.id
_entity.type
_entity.pdbx_description
1 polymer ?
#
loop_
_entity_poly.entity_id
_entity_poly.type
_entity_poly.pdbx_seq_one_letter_code
_entity_poly.pdbx_strand_id
1 'polypeptide(L)'
;MDHLEFNREAWDHNVHTGNRWTVPVDEATIARARRGDWSIVLTPTRQVPRDWFPADLDCDLLALAGGGGQQGPVLAAARAACNR
;
A
#
# COMPACT_ATOMS: atom_id res chain seq x y z
N MET A 1 23.03 19.60 -14.84
CA MET A 1 22.24 19.19 -13.67
C MET A 1 22.42 17.69 -13.53
N ASP A 2 22.92 17.22 -12.39
CA ASP A 2 22.94 15.78 -12.12
C ASP A 2 21.52 15.34 -11.76
N HIS A 3 20.96 14.44 -12.56
CA HIS A 3 19.60 13.92 -12.37
C HIS A 3 19.49 13.06 -11.10
N LEU A 4 20.60 12.45 -10.66
CA LEU A 4 20.62 11.65 -9.43
C LEU A 4 20.56 12.56 -8.19
N GLU A 5 21.32 13.65 -8.19
CA GLU A 5 21.30 14.66 -7.13
C GLU A 5 19.93 15.33 -7.03
N PHE A 6 19.39 15.79 -8.18
CA PHE A 6 18.05 16.38 -8.24
C PHE A 6 16.95 15.45 -7.70
N ASN A 7 16.97 14.18 -8.11
CA ASN A 7 15.98 13.20 -7.66
C ASN A 7 16.09 12.93 -6.14
N ARG A 8 17.31 12.88 -5.61
CA ARG A 8 17.54 12.70 -4.18
C ARG A 8 16.95 13.87 -3.39
N GLU A 9 17.31 15.10 -3.74
CA GLU A 9 16.79 16.30 -3.08
C GLU A 9 15.26 16.39 -3.13
N ALA A 10 14.68 16.06 -4.29
CA ALA A 10 13.23 16.03 -4.44
C ALA A 10 12.57 14.99 -3.53
N TRP A 11 13.13 13.78 -3.42
CA TRP A 11 12.59 12.74 -2.53
C TRP A 11 12.79 13.07 -1.05
N ASP A 12 13.95 13.59 -0.66
CA ASP A 12 14.22 14.03 0.71
C ASP A 12 13.22 15.13 1.12
N HIS A 13 12.96 16.09 0.23
CA HIS A 13 11.93 17.11 0.46
C HIS A 13 10.53 16.49 0.63
N ASN A 14 10.15 15.52 -0.18
CA ASN A 14 8.87 14.80 -0.04
C ASN A 14 8.77 14.03 1.29
N VAL A 15 9.88 13.48 1.80
CA VAL A 15 9.92 12.86 3.13
C VAL A 15 9.72 13.93 4.20
N HIS A 16 10.49 15.02 4.16
CA HIS A 16 10.44 16.09 5.17
C HIS A 16 9.08 16.80 5.24
N THR A 17 8.39 16.94 4.11
CA THR A 17 7.07 17.57 4.03
C THR A 17 5.91 16.62 4.32
N GLY A 18 6.19 15.34 4.61
CA GLY A 18 5.16 14.35 4.90
C GLY A 18 4.28 14.05 3.68
N ASN A 19 4.88 13.99 2.48
CA ASN A 19 4.18 13.52 1.29
C ASN A 19 3.50 12.18 1.62
N ARG A 20 2.22 12.05 1.30
CA ARG A 20 1.43 10.88 1.66
C ARG A 20 2.04 9.53 1.25
N TRP A 21 2.93 9.48 0.25
CA TRP A 21 3.59 8.26 -0.22
C TRP A 21 4.88 7.92 0.52
N THR A 22 5.41 8.85 1.33
CA THR A 22 6.61 8.65 2.15
C THR A 22 6.27 8.28 3.60
N VAL A 23 5.01 8.40 3.99
CA VAL A 23 4.51 8.05 5.32
C VAL A 23 4.13 6.56 5.37
N PRO A 24 4.54 5.79 6.38
CA PRO A 24 4.08 4.42 6.57
C PRO A 24 2.55 4.33 6.72
N VAL A 25 1.95 3.21 6.32
CA VAL A 25 0.54 2.93 6.60
C VAL A 25 0.33 2.84 8.11
N ASP A 26 -0.77 3.43 8.60
CA ASP A 26 -1.06 3.49 10.03
C ASP A 26 -1.59 2.14 10.59
N GLU A 27 -1.46 1.99 11.91
CA GLU A 27 -1.85 0.77 12.61
C GLU A 27 -3.36 0.47 12.52
N ALA A 28 -4.22 1.49 12.47
CA ALA A 28 -5.66 1.30 12.41
C ALA A 28 -6.09 0.73 11.05
N THR A 29 -5.45 1.18 9.97
CA THR A 29 -5.59 0.63 8.62
C THR A 29 -5.20 -0.85 8.59
N ILE A 30 -4.05 -1.21 9.17
CA ILE A 30 -3.63 -2.62 9.28
C ILE A 30 -4.62 -3.44 10.13
N ALA A 31 -5.10 -2.90 11.24
CA ALA A 31 -6.07 -3.58 12.10
C ALA A 31 -7.40 -3.84 11.38
N ARG A 32 -7.88 -2.89 10.57
CA ARG A 32 -9.06 -3.08 9.71
C ARG A 32 -8.83 -4.16 8.66
N ALA A 33 -7.67 -4.15 8.01
CA ALA A 33 -7.33 -5.15 6.99
C ALA A 33 -7.36 -6.57 7.54
N ARG A 34 -6.86 -6.79 8.76
CA ARG A 34 -6.94 -8.09 9.47
C ARG A 34 -8.37 -8.58 9.76
N ARG A 35 -9.39 -7.72 9.61
CA ARG A 35 -10.80 -8.06 9.77
C ARG A 35 -11.54 -8.17 8.45
N GLY A 36 -10.81 -8.19 7.33
CA GLY A 36 -11.40 -8.22 5.99
C GLY A 36 -11.85 -6.86 5.46
N ASP A 37 -11.66 -5.79 6.23
CA ASP A 37 -11.98 -4.42 5.83
C ASP A 37 -10.72 -3.73 5.31
N TRP A 38 -10.46 -3.87 4.02
CA TRP A 38 -9.30 -3.30 3.34
C TRP A 38 -9.67 -2.79 1.96
N SER A 39 -8.84 -1.87 1.47
CA SER A 39 -8.91 -1.36 0.11
C SER A 39 -7.51 -0.97 -0.35
N ILE A 40 -7.27 -1.06 -1.65
CA ILE A 40 -6.06 -0.58 -2.27
C ILE A 40 -6.40 0.39 -3.41
N VAL A 41 -5.42 1.12 -3.94
CA VAL A 41 -5.62 2.17 -4.94
C VAL A 41 -5.14 1.75 -6.32
N LEU A 42 -6.00 1.94 -7.33
CA LEU A 42 -5.68 1.77 -8.75
C LEU A 42 -4.88 2.96 -9.27
N THR A 43 -5.28 4.16 -8.83
CA THR A 43 -4.59 5.42 -9.12
C THR A 43 -4.45 6.20 -7.81
N PRO A 44 -3.65 7.27 -7.75
CA PRO A 44 -3.46 8.06 -6.54
C PRO A 44 -4.73 8.54 -5.82
N THR A 45 -5.90 8.51 -6.47
CA THR A 45 -7.19 8.95 -5.92
C THR A 45 -8.32 7.95 -6.12
N ARG A 46 -8.11 6.84 -6.82
CA ARG A 46 -9.17 5.86 -7.14
C ARG A 46 -8.86 4.52 -6.51
N GLN A 47 -9.78 4.00 -5.72
CA GLN A 47 -9.71 2.64 -5.18
C GLN A 47 -9.93 1.60 -6.29
N VAL A 48 -9.31 0.44 -6.13
CA VAL A 48 -9.66 -0.75 -6.93
C VAL A 48 -11.04 -1.24 -6.43
N PRO A 49 -12.00 -1.51 -7.33
CA PRO A 49 -13.27 -2.11 -6.96
C PRO A 49 -13.09 -3.42 -6.18
N ARG A 50 -13.83 -3.63 -5.08
CA ARG A 50 -13.64 -4.79 -4.18
C ARG A 50 -13.94 -6.12 -4.87
N ASP A 51 -14.87 -6.12 -5.81
CA ASP A 51 -15.30 -7.27 -6.61
C ASP A 51 -14.27 -7.74 -7.64
N TRP A 52 -13.20 -6.97 -7.89
CA TRP A 52 -12.06 -7.42 -8.70
C TRP A 52 -11.17 -8.42 -7.96
N PHE A 53 -11.32 -8.51 -6.63
CA PHE A 53 -10.61 -9.45 -5.79
C PHE A 53 -11.54 -10.58 -5.34
N PRO A 54 -11.00 -11.78 -5.07
CA PRO A 54 -11.76 -12.86 -4.45
C PRO A 54 -12.36 -12.44 -3.09
N ALA A 55 -13.36 -13.20 -2.64
CA ALA A 55 -14.06 -12.93 -1.38
C ALA A 55 -13.08 -12.94 -0.18
N ASP A 56 -12.15 -13.89 -0.19
CA ASP A 56 -10.98 -13.98 0.69
C ASP A 56 -9.68 -13.85 -0.11
N LEU A 57 -8.57 -13.58 0.56
CA LEU A 57 -7.23 -13.55 -0.04
C LEU A 57 -6.44 -14.80 0.34
N ASP A 58 -7.07 -15.98 0.31
CA ASP A 58 -6.39 -17.25 0.60
C ASP A 58 -5.58 -17.77 -0.61
N CYS A 59 -4.65 -16.94 -1.07
CA CYS A 59 -3.77 -17.24 -2.17
C CYS A 59 -2.39 -16.62 -1.96
N ASP A 60 -1.39 -17.12 -2.68
CA ASP A 60 -0.09 -16.45 -2.73
C ASP A 60 -0.21 -15.13 -3.50
N LEU A 61 0.25 -14.05 -2.88
CA LEU A 61 0.12 -12.70 -3.41
C LEU A 61 1.49 -12.18 -3.88
N LEU A 62 1.57 -11.81 -5.15
CA LEU A 62 2.71 -11.10 -5.73
C LEU A 62 2.41 -9.61 -5.87
N ALA A 63 3.14 -8.77 -5.13
CA ALA A 63 3.01 -7.31 -5.18
C ALA A 63 4.02 -6.66 -6.15
N LEU A 64 3.92 -6.98 -7.45
CA LEU A 64 4.81 -6.40 -8.47
C LEU A 64 4.37 -4.98 -8.85
N ALA A 65 5.21 -3.98 -8.58
CA ALA A 65 4.92 -2.57 -8.82
C ALA A 65 3.59 -2.06 -8.21
N GLY A 66 3.04 -2.78 -7.23
CA GLY A 66 1.72 -2.52 -6.65
C GLY A 66 1.71 -1.54 -5.48
N GLY A 67 2.69 -0.63 -5.39
CA GLY A 67 2.82 0.29 -4.25
C GLY A 67 3.24 -0.40 -2.95
N GLY A 68 4.26 -1.27 -3.04
CA GLY A 68 4.70 -2.17 -1.96
C GLY A 68 4.99 -1.52 -0.60
N GLY A 69 5.32 -0.22 -0.55
CA GLY A 69 5.52 0.48 0.72
C GLY A 69 4.26 0.62 1.58
N GLN A 70 3.08 0.79 0.96
CA GLN A 70 1.83 1.05 1.68
C GLN A 70 0.77 -0.02 1.44
N GLN A 71 0.58 -0.44 0.18
CA GLN A 71 -0.47 -1.40 -0.19
C GLN A 71 -0.05 -2.84 0.14
N GLY A 72 1.26 -3.13 0.10
CA GLY A 72 1.82 -4.44 0.47
C GLY A 72 1.47 -4.87 1.90
N PRO A 73 1.77 -4.05 2.93
CA PRO A 73 1.39 -4.34 4.31
C PRO A 73 -0.12 -4.55 4.52
N VAL A 74 -0.96 -3.77 3.82
CA VAL A 74 -2.42 -3.90 3.90
C VAL A 74 -2.88 -5.25 3.36
N LEU A 75 -2.40 -5.64 2.18
CA LEU A 75 -2.78 -6.91 1.57
C LEU A 75 -2.21 -8.11 2.35
N ALA A 76 -0.99 -8.00 2.89
CA ALA A 76 -0.42 -9.03 3.76
C ALA A 76 -1.24 -9.22 5.04
N ALA A 77 -1.70 -8.13 5.65
CA ALA A 77 -2.58 -8.17 6.82
C ALA A 77 -3.95 -8.77 6.51
N ALA A 78 -4.51 -8.47 5.34
CA ALA A 78 -5.76 -9.05 4.87
C ALA A 78 -5.65 -10.56 4.61
N ARG A 79 -4.59 -11.02 3.94
CA ARG A 79 -4.32 -12.45 3.72
C ARG A 79 -4.13 -13.22 5.03
N ALA A 80 -3.40 -12.66 5.99
CA ALA A 80 -3.18 -13.29 7.29
C ALA A 80 -4.50 -13.53 8.08
N ALA A 81 -5.58 -12.85 7.73
CA ALA A 81 -6.90 -13.10 8.32
C ALA A 81 -7.58 -14.36 7.75
N CYS A 82 -7.26 -14.75 6.51
CA CYS A 82 -7.88 -15.87 5.80
C CYS A 82 -7.22 -17.22 6.11
N ASN A 83 -5.92 -17.24 6.41
CA ASN A 83 -5.17 -18.45 6.74
C ASN A 83 -5.38 -18.92 8.19
N ARG A 84 -6.63 -18.94 8.66
CA ARG A 84 -7.01 -19.30 10.03
C ARG A 84 -8.15 -20.31 10.07
#